data_AF-A0A9D1TS73-F1
#
_entry.id   AF-A0A9D1TS73-F1
#
_cell.length_a   1.000
_cell.length_b   1.000
_cell.length_c   1.000
_cell.angle_alpha   90.00
_cell.angle_beta   90.00
_cell.angle_gamma   90.00
#
_symmetry.space_group_name_H-M   'P 1'
#
loop_
_entity.id
_entity.type
_entity.pdbx_description
1 polymer ?
#
loop_
_entity_poly.entity_id
_entity_poly.type
_entity_poly.pdbx_seq_one_letter_code
_entity_poly.pdbx_strand_id
1 'polypeptide(L)'
;MGLLDGMGEHDELPEERGRSRKGKEERDEENKTNYSESGKRFLKLLRDNVDFLEVKNLPKPLSEPEIISKTSGADFTEGGSCVSVALCYIGNLFGFDVKDFRGGNSRTIFADSSYSDDFWDIPSLKVDRQYDRDGYKIFDKLSQKFEPGNMYIVGIGSHCAIVKKGLYDLKYLELQSGTSRAFGAVDTEKLNGWHMLGRRALEKRFGVKEREYLQGANIVIQTGLACNVQNFKNCTEFKEILGYINTQHTE
;
A
#
# COMPACT_ATOMS: atom_id res chain seq x y z
N MET A 1 63.46 -27.58 45.76
CA MET A 1 62.20 -27.34 46.50
C MET A 1 61.33 -26.50 45.59
N GLY A 2 60.21 -27.05 45.07
CA GLY A 2 59.27 -26.49 44.05
C GLY A 2 59.74 -26.71 42.59
N LEU A 3 59.11 -27.44 41.64
CA LEU A 3 57.70 -27.67 41.21
C LEU A 3 57.01 -26.34 40.81
N LEU A 4 56.30 -26.13 39.69
CA LEU A 4 55.83 -26.90 38.52
C LEU A 4 55.24 -25.89 37.48
N ASP A 5 55.32 -26.23 36.19
CA ASP A 5 54.37 -26.13 35.04
C ASP A 5 53.46 -24.92 34.69
N GLY A 6 53.25 -24.79 33.37
CA GLY A 6 52.03 -24.27 32.69
C GLY A 6 52.29 -23.10 31.72
N MET A 7 52.55 -23.25 30.42
CA MET A 7 51.64 -23.58 29.28
C MET A 7 50.39 -22.68 29.11
N GLY A 8 50.46 -21.77 28.12
CA GLY A 8 49.43 -21.50 27.10
C GLY A 8 48.18 -20.70 27.49
N GLU A 9 48.10 -19.44 27.06
CA GLU A 9 46.82 -18.75 26.88
C GLU A 9 46.55 -18.53 25.39
N HIS A 10 45.50 -19.20 24.92
CA HIS A 10 44.81 -18.94 23.66
C HIS A 10 43.81 -17.80 23.90
N ASP A 11 43.86 -16.76 23.06
CA ASP A 11 42.80 -15.75 22.98
C ASP A 11 41.54 -16.37 22.35
N GLU A 12 40.50 -16.60 23.15
CA GLU A 12 39.17 -16.98 22.70
C GLU A 12 38.38 -15.74 22.22
N LEU A 13 37.89 -15.79 20.98
CA LEU A 13 36.90 -14.86 20.43
C LEU A 13 35.57 -14.98 21.19
N PRO A 14 34.84 -13.88 21.47
CA PRO A 14 33.60 -13.96 22.21
C PRO A 14 32.48 -14.58 21.35
N GLU A 15 31.86 -15.63 21.90
CA GLU A 15 30.68 -16.30 21.38
C GLU A 15 29.51 -15.34 21.14
N GLU A 16 28.95 -15.36 19.92
CA GLU A 16 27.65 -14.77 19.61
C GLU A 16 26.55 -15.50 20.40
N ARG A 17 26.09 -14.89 21.50
CA ARG A 17 24.92 -15.36 22.24
C ARG A 17 23.69 -15.29 21.34
N GLY A 18 23.18 -16.47 20.99
CA GLY A 18 21.92 -16.64 20.27
C GLY A 18 20.79 -15.84 20.91
N ARG A 19 20.15 -14.96 20.14
CA ARG A 19 18.88 -14.33 20.50
C ARG A 19 17.83 -15.42 20.66
N SER A 20 17.43 -15.69 21.89
CA SER A 20 16.37 -16.64 22.25
C SER A 20 15.06 -16.31 21.55
N ARG A 21 14.40 -17.33 20.97
CA ARG A 21 13.08 -17.26 20.31
C ARG A 21 12.01 -16.60 21.21
N LYS A 22 12.13 -16.79 22.53
CA LYS A 22 11.20 -16.24 23.54
C LYS A 22 11.15 -14.71 23.56
N GLY A 23 12.30 -14.05 23.36
CA GLY A 23 12.38 -12.59 23.29
C GLY A 23 11.98 -11.99 21.93
N LYS A 24 11.63 -12.82 20.95
CA LYS A 24 11.03 -12.37 19.68
C LYS A 24 9.51 -12.46 19.77
N GLU A 25 8.99 -13.55 20.32
CA GLU A 25 7.56 -13.77 20.59
C GLU A 25 6.98 -12.73 21.56
N GLU A 26 7.66 -12.40 22.67
CA GLU A 26 7.20 -11.37 23.61
C GLU A 26 7.13 -9.96 22.97
N ARG A 27 8.07 -9.61 22.07
CA ARG A 27 8.06 -8.33 21.34
C ARG A 27 7.00 -8.28 20.24
N ASP A 28 6.70 -9.41 19.63
CA ASP A 28 5.66 -9.53 18.60
C ASP A 28 4.24 -9.51 19.22
N GLU A 29 4.07 -9.99 20.47
CA GLU A 29 2.83 -9.81 21.26
C GLU A 29 2.67 -8.39 21.80
N GLU A 30 3.74 -7.78 22.33
CA GLU A 30 3.71 -6.41 22.87
C GLU A 30 3.41 -5.38 21.75
N ASN A 31 3.94 -5.57 20.54
CA ASN A 31 3.60 -4.72 19.39
C ASN A 31 2.12 -4.80 18.97
N LYS A 32 1.45 -5.94 19.17
CA LYS A 32 0.01 -6.09 18.87
C LYS A 32 -0.87 -5.33 19.88
N THR A 33 -0.35 -5.00 21.07
CA THR A 33 -1.10 -4.23 22.08
C THR A 33 -1.19 -2.73 21.77
N ASN A 34 -0.32 -2.20 20.89
CA ASN A 34 -0.25 -0.78 20.51
C ASN A 34 -1.03 -0.42 19.24
N TYR A 35 -1.81 -1.34 18.67
CA TYR A 35 -2.63 -1.05 17.50
C TYR A 35 -3.80 -0.13 17.86
N SER A 36 -4.12 0.76 16.94
CA SER A 36 -5.34 1.57 17.01
C SER A 36 -6.60 0.69 16.96
N GLU A 37 -7.72 1.17 17.49
CA GLU A 37 -8.98 0.40 17.46
C GLU A 37 -9.43 0.10 16.02
N SER A 38 -9.30 1.06 15.11
CA SER A 38 -9.55 0.87 13.68
C SER A 38 -8.58 -0.15 13.07
N GLY A 39 -7.28 -0.06 13.39
CA GLY A 39 -6.28 -1.04 12.99
C GLY A 39 -6.59 -2.46 13.48
N LYS A 40 -7.03 -2.62 14.74
CA LYS A 40 -7.45 -3.90 15.31
C LYS A 40 -8.64 -4.49 14.56
N ARG A 41 -9.67 -3.68 14.26
CA ARG A 41 -10.87 -4.14 13.52
C ARG A 41 -10.50 -4.58 12.12
N PHE A 42 -9.69 -3.79 11.40
CA PHE A 42 -9.26 -4.15 10.05
C PHE A 42 -8.39 -5.41 10.03
N LEU A 43 -7.42 -5.53 10.94
CA LEU A 43 -6.59 -6.73 11.05
C LEU A 43 -7.40 -7.96 11.46
N LYS A 44 -8.42 -7.81 12.31
CA LYS A 44 -9.34 -8.91 12.63
C LYS A 44 -10.09 -9.38 11.38
N LEU A 45 -10.64 -8.45 10.59
CA LEU A 45 -11.31 -8.78 9.33
C LEU A 45 -10.36 -9.56 8.39
N LEU A 46 -9.11 -9.13 8.26
CA LEU A 46 -8.12 -9.83 7.45
C LEU A 46 -7.80 -11.23 8.00
N ARG A 47 -7.51 -11.36 9.30
CA ARG A 47 -7.21 -12.64 9.96
C ARG A 47 -8.31 -13.68 9.79
N ASP A 48 -9.56 -13.24 9.82
CA ASP A 48 -10.72 -14.14 9.73
C ASP A 48 -10.98 -14.62 8.29
N ASN A 49 -10.44 -13.95 7.27
CA ASN A 49 -10.85 -14.14 5.87
C ASN A 49 -9.70 -14.33 4.86
N VAL A 50 -8.46 -14.06 5.25
CA VAL A 50 -7.29 -14.02 4.38
C VAL A 50 -6.12 -14.70 5.07
N ASP A 51 -5.44 -15.58 4.33
CA ASP A 51 -4.20 -16.18 4.80
C ASP A 51 -3.15 -15.10 5.10
N PHE A 52 -2.24 -15.39 6.01
CA PHE A 52 -1.15 -14.49 6.35
C PHE A 52 0.17 -15.04 5.83
N LEU A 53 0.90 -14.23 5.05
CA LEU A 53 2.29 -14.51 4.69
C LEU A 53 3.22 -13.47 5.33
N GLU A 54 4.13 -13.93 6.18
CA GLU A 54 5.07 -13.06 6.88
C GLU A 54 5.88 -12.19 5.91
N VAL A 55 5.88 -10.88 6.15
CA VAL A 55 6.61 -9.89 5.35
C VAL A 55 8.07 -9.86 5.77
N LYS A 56 8.94 -10.22 4.82
CA LYS A 56 10.40 -10.18 4.99
C LYS A 56 10.95 -8.81 4.60
N ASN A 57 12.15 -8.49 5.10
CA ASN A 57 12.90 -7.35 4.59
C ASN A 57 13.56 -7.71 3.26
N LEU A 58 13.66 -6.74 2.35
CA LEU A 58 14.47 -6.88 1.16
C LEU A 58 15.96 -7.00 1.55
N PRO A 59 16.73 -7.90 0.92
CA PRO A 59 18.16 -8.04 1.20
C PRO A 59 18.95 -6.79 0.79
N LYS A 60 18.43 -6.04 -0.19
CA LYS A 60 18.93 -4.73 -0.62
C LYS A 60 17.74 -3.84 -1.02
N PRO A 61 17.80 -2.52 -0.78
CA PRO A 61 16.79 -1.59 -1.29
C PRO A 61 16.64 -1.73 -2.81
N LEU A 62 15.40 -1.67 -3.31
CA LEU A 62 15.09 -1.64 -4.74
C LEU A 62 15.04 -0.19 -5.23
N SER A 63 15.51 0.03 -6.45
CA SER A 63 15.28 1.28 -7.17
C SER A 63 13.80 1.42 -7.58
N GLU A 64 13.35 2.65 -7.80
CA GLU A 64 11.95 2.90 -8.20
C GLU A 64 11.54 2.10 -9.47
N PRO A 65 12.35 2.01 -10.55
CA PRO A 65 12.02 1.17 -11.69
C PRO A 65 11.93 -0.32 -11.37
N GLU A 66 12.76 -0.84 -10.46
CA GLU A 66 12.68 -2.23 -10.00
C GLU A 66 11.39 -2.47 -9.23
N ILE A 67 10.99 -1.53 -8.36
CA ILE A 67 9.71 -1.62 -7.63
C ILE A 67 8.54 -1.60 -8.62
N ILE A 68 8.54 -0.68 -9.58
CA ILE A 68 7.49 -0.60 -10.62
C ILE A 68 7.45 -1.92 -11.39
N SER A 69 8.59 -2.44 -11.85
CA SER A 69 8.64 -3.70 -12.57
C SER A 69 8.15 -4.88 -11.74
N LYS A 70 8.40 -4.89 -10.43
CA LYS A 70 8.00 -5.96 -9.51
C LYS A 70 6.51 -5.91 -9.17
N THR A 71 5.96 -4.70 -9.01
CA THR A 71 4.58 -4.49 -8.55
C THR A 71 3.58 -4.32 -9.69
N SER A 72 4.06 -3.97 -10.88
CA SER A 72 3.24 -3.83 -12.07
C SER A 72 2.90 -5.18 -12.70
N GLY A 73 1.77 -5.21 -13.38
CA GLY A 73 1.25 -6.40 -14.04
C GLY A 73 -0.17 -6.14 -14.51
N ALA A 74 -0.64 -6.94 -15.47
CA ALA A 74 -2.02 -6.87 -15.88
C ALA A 74 -2.92 -7.23 -14.68
N ASP A 75 -3.83 -6.33 -14.34
CA ASP A 75 -4.92 -6.68 -13.44
C ASP A 75 -5.96 -7.46 -14.24
N PHE A 76 -5.87 -8.78 -14.21
CA PHE A 76 -6.89 -9.66 -14.80
C PHE A 76 -8.09 -9.85 -13.87
N THR A 77 -8.14 -9.12 -12.76
CA THR A 77 -9.24 -9.23 -11.82
C THR A 77 -10.39 -8.32 -12.22
N GLU A 78 -11.58 -8.89 -12.26
CA GLU A 78 -12.82 -8.12 -12.24
C GLU A 78 -13.01 -7.57 -10.81
N GLY A 79 -12.27 -6.51 -10.45
CA GLY A 79 -12.49 -5.77 -9.19
C GLY A 79 -11.24 -5.29 -8.46
N GLY A 80 -10.99 -3.97 -8.53
CA GLY A 80 -10.56 -3.15 -7.39
C GLY A 80 -9.23 -3.43 -6.68
N SER A 81 -8.23 -4.07 -7.30
CA SER A 81 -6.92 -4.30 -6.65
C SER A 81 -6.05 -3.04 -6.45
N CYS A 82 -6.57 -1.84 -6.71
CA CYS A 82 -5.78 -0.62 -6.80
C CYS A 82 -5.15 -0.19 -5.46
N VAL A 83 -5.87 -0.37 -4.34
CA VAL A 83 -5.35 -0.09 -3.00
C VAL A 83 -4.24 -1.09 -2.64
N SER A 84 -4.47 -2.40 -2.80
CA SER A 84 -3.46 -3.43 -2.47
C SER A 84 -2.18 -3.24 -3.28
N VAL A 85 -2.30 -2.90 -4.56
CA VAL A 85 -1.15 -2.62 -5.44
C VAL A 85 -0.37 -1.39 -4.96
N ALA A 86 -1.08 -0.31 -4.59
CA ALA A 86 -0.45 0.88 -4.07
C ALA A 86 0.27 0.61 -2.73
N LEU A 87 -0.33 -0.20 -1.84
CA LEU A 87 0.30 -0.61 -0.59
C LEU A 87 1.52 -1.51 -0.84
N CYS A 88 1.46 -2.41 -1.83
CA CYS A 88 2.59 -3.23 -2.24
C CYS A 88 3.77 -2.38 -2.75
N TYR A 89 3.50 -1.34 -3.54
CA TYR A 89 4.50 -0.35 -3.94
C TYR A 89 5.13 0.36 -2.73
N ILE A 90 4.31 0.83 -1.78
CA ILE A 90 4.79 1.50 -0.56
C ILE A 90 5.63 0.56 0.30
N GLY A 91 5.21 -0.70 0.47
CA GLY A 91 5.96 -1.71 1.22
C GLY A 91 7.37 -1.92 0.64
N ASN A 92 7.46 -2.10 -0.67
CA ASN A 92 8.75 -2.22 -1.36
C ASN A 92 9.59 -0.94 -1.28
N LEU A 93 8.96 0.23 -1.37
CA LEU A 93 9.63 1.53 -1.18
C LEU A 93 10.25 1.65 0.21
N PHE A 94 9.66 1.02 1.22
CA PHE A 94 10.15 1.01 2.60
C PHE A 94 11.05 -0.17 2.96
N GLY A 95 11.48 -0.95 1.95
CA GLY A 95 12.44 -2.03 2.16
C GLY A 95 11.80 -3.38 2.54
N PHE A 96 10.49 -3.54 2.35
CA PHE A 96 9.81 -4.82 2.57
C PHE A 96 9.66 -5.61 1.26
N ASP A 97 9.87 -6.92 1.34
CA ASP A 97 9.67 -7.82 0.22
C ASP A 97 8.19 -8.18 0.11
N VAL A 98 7.44 -7.37 -0.65
CA VAL A 98 5.99 -7.50 -0.83
C VAL A 98 5.68 -7.80 -2.30
N LYS A 99 4.72 -8.68 -2.54
CA LYS A 99 4.14 -9.02 -3.83
C LYS A 99 2.62 -8.98 -3.69
N ASP A 100 1.95 -8.34 -4.63
CA ASP A 100 0.49 -8.38 -4.69
C ASP A 100 0.07 -9.50 -5.64
N PHE A 101 -0.62 -10.52 -5.11
CA PHE A 101 -1.14 -11.63 -5.91
C PHE A 101 -2.48 -11.33 -6.57
N ARG A 102 -3.12 -10.20 -6.23
CA ARG A 102 -4.36 -9.69 -6.85
C ARG A 102 -5.41 -10.78 -7.03
N GLY A 103 -5.90 -11.33 -5.93
CA GLY A 103 -6.90 -12.40 -5.96
C GLY A 103 -7.55 -12.68 -4.62
N GLY A 104 -8.57 -13.56 -4.64
CA GLY A 104 -9.28 -14.05 -3.45
C GLY A 104 -9.91 -12.95 -2.59
N ASN A 105 -10.14 -13.30 -1.32
CA ASN A 105 -10.77 -12.41 -0.33
C ASN A 105 -9.95 -11.16 -0.03
N SER A 106 -8.62 -11.25 -0.11
CA SER A 106 -7.73 -10.08 0.04
C SER A 106 -8.12 -8.98 -0.94
N ARG A 107 -8.23 -9.31 -2.24
CA ARG A 107 -8.67 -8.38 -3.27
C ARG A 107 -10.02 -7.75 -2.91
N THR A 108 -11.00 -8.55 -2.50
CA THR A 108 -12.35 -8.06 -2.16
C THR A 108 -12.31 -7.08 -0.99
N ILE A 109 -11.59 -7.39 0.09
CA ILE A 109 -11.49 -6.52 1.28
C ILE A 109 -10.80 -5.19 0.94
N PHE A 110 -9.74 -5.21 0.13
CA PHE A 110 -9.03 -3.99 -0.28
C PHE A 110 -9.76 -3.20 -1.38
N ALA A 111 -10.65 -3.84 -2.15
CA ALA A 111 -11.44 -3.20 -3.21
C ALA A 111 -12.69 -2.51 -2.70
N ASP A 112 -13.32 -3.06 -1.65
CA ASP A 112 -14.60 -2.57 -1.14
C ASP A 112 -14.38 -1.47 -0.11
N SER A 113 -15.01 -0.32 -0.31
CA SER A 113 -14.97 0.79 0.65
C SER A 113 -15.59 0.42 2.00
N SER A 114 -16.61 -0.45 2.03
CA SER A 114 -17.26 -0.88 3.27
C SER A 114 -16.36 -1.73 4.16
N TYR A 115 -15.37 -2.42 3.58
CA TYR A 115 -14.38 -3.20 4.31
C TYR A 115 -13.10 -2.42 4.63
N SER A 116 -12.73 -1.47 3.76
CA SER A 116 -11.46 -0.74 3.89
C SER A 116 -11.56 0.58 4.68
N ASP A 117 -12.73 1.00 5.13
CA ASP A 117 -12.85 2.23 5.93
C ASP A 117 -12.08 2.17 7.25
N ASP A 118 -12.10 1.03 7.96
CA ASP A 118 -11.30 0.84 9.18
C ASP A 118 -9.79 0.96 8.91
N PHE A 119 -9.32 0.58 7.72
CA PHE A 119 -7.92 0.79 7.34
C PHE A 119 -7.58 2.28 7.21
N TRP A 120 -8.43 3.02 6.50
CA TRP A 120 -8.24 4.46 6.29
C TRP A 120 -8.47 5.28 7.57
N ASP A 121 -9.14 4.72 8.57
CA ASP A 121 -9.34 5.34 9.89
C ASP A 121 -8.21 5.04 10.89
N ILE A 122 -7.12 4.37 10.46
CA ILE A 122 -5.91 4.23 11.28
C ILE A 122 -5.30 5.63 11.51
N PRO A 123 -5.24 6.13 12.77
CA PRO A 123 -4.91 7.54 13.04
C PRO A 123 -3.52 7.97 12.55
N SER A 124 -2.55 7.05 12.57
CA SER A 124 -1.18 7.33 12.13
C SER A 124 -1.08 7.64 10.63
N LEU A 125 -2.05 7.19 9.82
CA LEU A 125 -2.12 7.48 8.38
C LEU A 125 -2.54 8.92 8.07
N LYS A 126 -3.24 9.59 8.99
CA LYS A 126 -3.69 11.00 8.84
C LYS A 126 -4.38 11.24 7.49
N VAL A 127 -5.34 10.38 7.14
CA VAL A 127 -6.08 10.45 5.87
C VAL A 127 -6.90 11.73 5.82
N ASP A 128 -6.77 12.48 4.72
CA ASP A 128 -7.66 13.61 4.40
C ASP A 128 -8.80 13.11 3.54
N ARG A 129 -10.05 13.25 4.03
CA ARG A 129 -11.27 12.86 3.30
C ARG A 129 -12.05 14.11 2.90
N GLN A 130 -12.47 14.16 1.64
CA GLN A 130 -13.21 15.27 1.06
C GLN A 130 -14.49 14.74 0.42
N TYR A 131 -15.56 15.54 0.54
CA TYR A 131 -16.90 15.19 0.07
C TYR A 131 -17.46 16.35 -0.74
N ASP A 132 -18.02 16.05 -1.91
CA ASP A 132 -18.67 17.03 -2.77
C ASP A 132 -19.57 16.31 -3.80
N ARG A 133 -20.49 17.03 -4.43
CA ARG A 133 -21.22 16.48 -5.58
C ARG A 133 -20.36 16.46 -6.84
N ASP A 134 -19.31 17.28 -6.87
CA ASP A 134 -18.34 17.40 -7.95
C ASP A 134 -16.99 16.80 -7.58
N GLY A 135 -16.67 15.66 -8.20
CA GLY A 135 -15.42 14.93 -7.96
C GLY A 135 -14.17 15.72 -8.34
N TYR A 136 -14.26 16.69 -9.26
CA TYR A 136 -13.11 17.55 -9.58
C TYR A 136 -12.82 18.51 -8.42
N LYS A 137 -13.86 19.07 -7.78
CA LYS A 137 -13.67 19.92 -6.59
C LYS A 137 -13.09 19.16 -5.41
N ILE A 138 -13.45 17.88 -5.25
CA ILE A 138 -12.84 16.99 -4.25
C ILE A 138 -11.34 16.90 -4.51
N PHE A 139 -10.93 16.59 -5.76
CA PHE A 139 -9.52 16.51 -6.13
C PHE A 139 -8.78 17.84 -5.93
N ASP A 140 -9.40 18.96 -6.29
CA ASP A 140 -8.81 20.29 -6.09
C ASP A 140 -8.55 20.57 -4.60
N LYS A 141 -9.52 20.27 -3.72
CA LYS A 141 -9.38 20.41 -2.26
C LYS A 141 -8.27 19.53 -1.69
N LEU A 142 -8.15 18.29 -2.16
CA LEU A 142 -7.08 17.36 -1.73
C LEU A 142 -5.72 17.85 -2.22
N SER A 143 -5.59 18.12 -3.53
CA SER A 143 -4.31 18.43 -4.18
C SER A 143 -3.72 19.78 -3.76
N GLN A 144 -4.53 20.74 -3.29
CA GLN A 144 -4.06 21.98 -2.69
C GLN A 144 -3.19 21.77 -1.44
N LYS A 145 -3.34 20.63 -0.76
CA LYS A 145 -2.56 20.28 0.44
C LYS A 145 -1.29 19.49 0.10
N PHE A 146 -1.07 19.15 -1.16
CA PHE A 146 0.10 18.36 -1.56
C PHE A 146 1.35 19.22 -1.64
N GLU A 147 2.37 18.83 -0.88
CA GLU A 147 3.68 19.46 -0.91
C GLU A 147 4.56 18.89 -2.04
N PRO A 148 5.29 19.74 -2.78
CA PRO A 148 6.28 19.30 -3.76
C PRO A 148 7.33 18.35 -3.20
N GLY A 149 7.68 17.31 -3.97
CA GLY A 149 8.61 16.26 -3.57
C GLY A 149 7.96 15.07 -2.87
N ASN A 150 6.73 15.21 -2.38
CA ASN A 150 6.02 14.16 -1.66
C ASN A 150 5.18 13.28 -2.59
N MET A 151 4.89 12.07 -2.09
CA MET A 151 3.96 11.11 -2.69
C MET A 151 2.76 10.90 -1.77
N TYR A 152 1.61 10.67 -2.39
CA TYR A 152 0.33 10.47 -1.72
C TYR A 152 -0.36 9.25 -2.32
N ILE A 153 -0.96 8.40 -1.52
CA ILE A 153 -1.98 7.48 -2.02
C ILE A 153 -3.28 8.28 -2.16
N VAL A 154 -3.88 8.29 -3.35
CA VAL A 154 -5.08 9.07 -3.65
C VAL A 154 -6.15 8.13 -4.18
N GLY A 155 -7.27 8.05 -3.47
CA GLY A 155 -8.47 7.34 -3.90
C GLY A 155 -9.55 8.34 -4.32
N ILE A 156 -9.99 8.29 -5.57
CA ILE A 156 -11.07 9.15 -6.05
C ILE A 156 -11.78 8.52 -7.25
N GLY A 157 -13.11 8.70 -7.33
CA GLY A 157 -13.94 8.05 -8.34
C GLY A 157 -13.87 6.53 -8.18
N SER A 158 -13.41 5.85 -9.23
CA SER A 158 -13.31 4.39 -9.31
C SER A 158 -11.88 3.84 -9.16
N HIS A 159 -10.90 4.70 -8.83
CA HIS A 159 -9.49 4.30 -8.81
C HIS A 159 -8.71 4.86 -7.61
N CYS A 160 -7.64 4.15 -7.27
CA CYS A 160 -6.66 4.55 -6.27
C CYS A 160 -5.25 4.38 -6.85
N ALA A 161 -4.39 5.39 -6.68
CA ALA A 161 -3.02 5.32 -7.16
C ALA A 161 -2.08 6.14 -6.29
N ILE A 162 -0.77 5.90 -6.45
CA ILE A 162 0.25 6.78 -5.92
C ILE A 162 0.33 8.03 -6.80
N VAL A 163 0.22 9.20 -6.20
CA VAL A 163 0.33 10.51 -6.83
C VAL A 163 1.55 11.23 -6.29
N LYS A 164 2.43 11.68 -7.18
CA LYS A 164 3.62 12.47 -6.87
C LYS A 164 3.38 13.93 -7.22
N LYS A 165 3.65 14.83 -6.28
CA LYS A 165 3.61 16.28 -6.50
C LYS A 165 5.00 16.77 -6.89
N GLY A 166 5.15 17.27 -8.11
CA GLY A 166 6.31 18.04 -8.54
C GLY A 166 6.13 19.52 -8.22
N LEU A 167 7.11 20.35 -8.62
CA LEU A 167 7.03 21.80 -8.43
C LEU A 167 5.83 22.41 -9.17
N TYR A 168 5.56 21.94 -10.40
CA TYR A 168 4.55 22.51 -11.28
C TYR A 168 3.51 21.50 -11.76
N ASP A 169 3.75 20.20 -11.56
CA ASP A 169 2.93 19.13 -12.08
C ASP A 169 2.49 18.14 -10.99
N LEU A 170 1.51 17.32 -11.36
CA LEU A 170 1.10 16.14 -10.64
C LEU A 170 1.27 14.95 -11.56
N LYS A 171 1.80 13.85 -11.03
CA LYS A 171 1.90 12.59 -11.75
C LYS A 171 1.24 11.48 -10.95
N TYR A 172 0.61 10.52 -11.60
CA TYR A 172 0.12 9.30 -10.96
C TYR A 172 0.92 8.09 -11.47
N LEU A 173 1.06 7.08 -10.62
CA LEU A 173 1.75 5.85 -10.93
C LEU A 173 0.73 4.80 -11.38
N GLU A 174 0.78 4.45 -12.66
CA GLU A 174 0.01 3.35 -13.21
C GLU A 174 0.75 2.02 -12.99
N LEU A 175 0.08 1.04 -12.36
CA LEU A 175 0.64 -0.29 -12.08
C LEU A 175 -0.24 -1.43 -12.56
N GLN A 176 -1.39 -1.12 -13.15
CA GLN A 176 -2.45 -2.06 -13.51
C GLN A 176 -2.81 -1.98 -15.00
N SER A 177 -2.03 -1.29 -15.83
CA SER A 177 -2.23 -1.31 -17.27
C SER A 177 -1.99 -2.73 -17.78
N GLY A 178 -3.04 -3.38 -18.29
CA GLY A 178 -2.94 -4.69 -18.94
C GLY A 178 -2.08 -4.66 -20.21
N THR A 179 -1.43 -5.77 -20.53
CA THR A 179 -0.85 -6.00 -21.86
C THR A 179 -1.95 -6.47 -22.83
N SER A 180 -2.38 -5.57 -23.70
CA SER A 180 -3.15 -5.78 -24.95
C SER A 180 -4.59 -6.33 -24.87
N ARG A 181 -5.49 -5.66 -25.62
CA ARG A 181 -6.82 -6.09 -26.12
C ARG A 181 -8.11 -5.83 -25.34
N ALA A 182 -8.14 -5.03 -24.27
CA ALA A 182 -9.40 -4.45 -23.81
C ALA A 182 -9.53 -3.02 -24.36
N PHE A 183 -10.59 -2.76 -25.14
CA PHE A 183 -10.98 -1.44 -25.69
C PHE A 183 -10.16 -0.87 -26.85
N GLY A 184 -10.09 -1.56 -27.99
CA GLY A 184 -9.96 -0.92 -29.33
C GLY A 184 -8.86 0.14 -29.52
N ALA A 185 -7.85 0.18 -28.66
CA ALA A 185 -6.84 1.21 -28.65
C ALA A 185 -5.73 0.81 -29.63
N VAL A 186 -5.76 1.45 -30.79
CA VAL A 186 -4.59 1.60 -31.66
C VAL A 186 -3.63 2.53 -30.91
N ASP A 187 -2.79 1.93 -30.06
CA ASP A 187 -1.49 2.41 -29.58
C ASP A 187 -1.15 1.65 -28.29
N THR A 188 -0.78 0.39 -28.49
CA THR A 188 -0.25 -0.50 -27.45
C THR A 188 1.21 -0.12 -27.16
N GLU A 189 1.42 0.89 -26.33
CA GLU A 189 2.60 0.94 -25.48
C GLU A 189 2.22 0.65 -24.03
N LYS A 190 3.06 -0.12 -23.36
CA LYS A 190 2.87 -0.60 -21.99
C LYS A 190 2.83 0.60 -21.04
N LEU A 191 1.66 0.96 -20.51
CA LEU A 191 1.48 2.18 -19.70
C LEU A 191 1.82 2.02 -18.21
N ASN A 192 2.51 0.97 -17.74
CA ASN A 192 2.90 0.96 -16.32
C ASN A 192 4.05 1.95 -16.10
N GLY A 193 3.93 2.82 -15.09
CA GLY A 193 4.89 3.89 -14.82
C GLY A 193 4.21 5.22 -14.49
N TRP A 194 5.02 6.28 -14.41
CA TRP A 194 4.52 7.62 -14.07
C TRP A 194 3.87 8.32 -15.26
N HIS A 195 2.66 8.80 -15.06
CA HIS A 195 1.89 9.56 -16.06
C HIS A 195 1.46 10.90 -15.50
N MET A 196 1.28 11.89 -16.38
CA MET A 196 0.72 13.17 -15.97
C MET A 196 -0.70 13.00 -15.43
N LEU A 197 -0.96 13.58 -14.26
CA LEU A 197 -2.28 13.63 -13.64
C LEU A 197 -2.95 14.96 -13.98
N GLY A 198 -3.63 15.00 -15.12
CA GLY A 198 -4.49 16.10 -15.54
C GLY A 198 -5.96 15.70 -15.64
N ARG A 199 -6.82 16.63 -16.08
CA ARG A 199 -8.28 16.40 -16.20
C ARG A 199 -8.62 15.13 -16.98
N ARG A 200 -7.93 14.83 -18.10
CA ARG A 200 -8.15 13.61 -18.88
C ARG A 200 -7.84 12.33 -18.09
N ALA A 201 -6.79 12.32 -17.27
CA ALA A 201 -6.45 11.18 -16.43
C ALA A 201 -7.50 11.00 -15.32
N LEU A 202 -7.92 12.10 -14.67
CA LEU A 202 -9.00 12.06 -13.69
C LEU A 202 -10.29 11.48 -14.28
N GLU A 203 -10.70 11.94 -15.46
CA GLU A 203 -11.92 11.48 -16.12
C GLU A 203 -11.80 10.02 -16.60
N LYS A 204 -10.77 9.71 -17.39
CA LYS A 204 -10.68 8.42 -18.11
C LYS A 204 -10.09 7.30 -17.27
N ARG A 205 -9.11 7.62 -16.40
CA ARG A 205 -8.41 6.60 -15.61
C ARG A 205 -8.98 6.45 -14.21
N PHE A 206 -9.28 7.57 -13.55
CA PHE A 206 -9.87 7.56 -12.22
C PHE A 206 -11.39 7.49 -12.24
N GLY A 207 -12.05 7.79 -13.37
CA GLY A 207 -13.51 7.77 -13.47
C GLY A 207 -14.17 8.91 -12.70
N VAL A 208 -13.45 10.01 -12.48
CA VAL A 208 -13.97 11.20 -11.80
C VAL A 208 -15.08 11.84 -12.65
N LYS A 209 -16.21 12.11 -12.01
CA LYS A 209 -17.37 12.75 -12.65
C LYS A 209 -17.64 14.10 -11.99
N GLU A 210 -18.05 15.08 -12.80
CA GLU A 210 -18.54 16.36 -12.26
C GLU A 210 -19.82 16.16 -11.44
N ARG A 211 -20.64 15.17 -11.80
CA ARG A 211 -21.81 14.75 -11.04
C ARG A 211 -22.04 13.26 -11.23
N GLU A 212 -22.53 12.62 -10.18
CA GLU A 212 -22.99 11.24 -10.22
C GLU A 212 -24.45 11.17 -9.79
N TYR A 213 -25.23 10.31 -10.45
CA TYR A 213 -26.66 10.15 -10.21
C TYR A 213 -26.95 8.69 -9.85
N LEU A 214 -27.77 8.47 -8.82
CA LEU A 214 -28.39 7.16 -8.58
C LEU A 214 -29.55 6.96 -9.56
N GLN A 215 -29.87 5.69 -9.85
CA GLN A 215 -31.10 5.33 -10.57
C GLN A 215 -32.29 6.01 -9.88
N GLY A 216 -32.95 6.96 -10.57
CA GLY A 216 -34.01 7.80 -10.00
C GLY A 216 -33.68 9.29 -9.81
N ALA A 217 -32.56 9.79 -10.36
CA ALA A 217 -32.21 11.22 -10.53
C ALA A 217 -31.69 12.01 -9.31
N ASN A 218 -31.43 11.36 -8.17
CA ASN A 218 -30.76 12.03 -7.04
C ASN A 218 -29.24 12.13 -7.27
N ILE A 219 -28.69 13.34 -7.09
CA ILE A 219 -27.24 13.57 -7.14
C ILE A 219 -26.58 12.96 -5.91
N VAL A 220 -25.54 12.15 -6.13
CA VAL A 220 -24.74 11.49 -5.11
C VAL A 220 -23.65 12.43 -4.59
N ILE A 221 -23.42 12.40 -3.28
CA ILE A 221 -22.20 12.97 -2.70
C ILE A 221 -21.07 11.99 -3.00
N GLN A 222 -20.13 12.43 -3.81
CA GLN A 222 -18.91 11.69 -4.10
C GLN A 222 -17.91 11.88 -2.96
N THR A 223 -16.99 10.94 -2.82
CA THR A 223 -15.92 10.95 -1.81
C THR A 223 -14.57 10.82 -2.47
N GLY A 224 -13.56 11.50 -1.92
CA GLY A 224 -12.17 11.25 -2.25
C GLY A 224 -11.30 11.32 -1.01
N LEU A 225 -10.18 10.61 -1.05
CA LEU A 225 -9.22 10.56 0.04
C LEU A 225 -7.78 10.75 -0.47
N ALA A 226 -6.93 11.28 0.40
CA ALA A 226 -5.49 11.30 0.19
C ALA A 226 -4.73 11.03 1.50
N CYS A 227 -3.64 10.29 1.41
CA CYS A 227 -2.74 10.03 2.54
C CYS A 227 -1.28 10.16 2.07
N ASN A 228 -0.48 10.94 2.81
CA ASN A 228 0.96 11.07 2.51
C ASN A 228 1.64 9.71 2.73
N VAL A 229 2.40 9.25 1.73
CA VAL A 229 3.10 7.95 1.77
C VAL A 229 4.03 7.86 2.99
N GLN A 230 4.64 8.95 3.44
CA GLN A 230 5.53 8.93 4.60
C GLN A 230 4.81 8.60 5.93
N ASN A 231 3.49 8.83 6.03
CA ASN A 231 2.73 8.52 7.24
C ASN A 231 2.72 7.02 7.56
N PHE A 232 2.84 6.17 6.54
CA PHE A 232 2.92 4.71 6.69
C PHE A 232 4.16 4.25 7.49
N LYS A 233 5.24 5.04 7.57
CA LYS A 233 6.40 4.72 8.43
C LYS A 233 6.06 4.69 9.91
N ASN A 234 5.02 5.44 10.31
CA ASN A 234 4.56 5.55 11.70
C ASN A 234 3.36 4.64 12.00
N CYS A 235 2.88 3.86 11.02
CA CYS A 235 1.80 2.91 11.20
C CYS A 235 2.38 1.57 11.65
N THR A 236 2.18 1.24 12.93
CA THR A 236 2.69 0.01 13.55
C THR A 236 1.99 -1.23 12.99
N GLU A 237 0.75 -1.07 12.51
CA GLU A 237 -0.05 -2.11 11.86
C GLU A 237 0.43 -2.43 10.44
N PHE A 238 1.14 -1.50 9.78
CA PHE A 238 1.35 -1.54 8.33
C PHE A 238 2.06 -2.81 7.87
N LYS A 239 3.10 -3.25 8.58
CA LYS A 239 3.85 -4.45 8.22
C LYS A 239 2.98 -5.72 8.30
N GLU A 240 2.06 -5.79 9.27
CA GLU A 240 1.14 -6.93 9.36
C GLU A 240 0.11 -6.89 8.22
N ILE A 241 -0.45 -5.71 7.93
CA ILE A 241 -1.39 -5.50 6.81
C ILE A 241 -0.78 -5.98 5.48
N LEU A 242 0.48 -5.65 5.21
CA LEU A 242 1.21 -6.09 4.02
C LEU A 242 1.28 -7.63 3.89
N GLY A 243 1.22 -8.37 4.99
CA GLY A 243 1.26 -9.83 4.99
C GLY A 243 0.00 -10.49 4.43
N TYR A 244 -1.14 -9.79 4.44
CA TYR A 244 -2.39 -10.28 3.85
C TYR A 244 -2.55 -9.90 2.37
N ILE A 245 -1.67 -9.05 1.83
CA ILE A 245 -1.60 -8.76 0.38
C ILE A 245 -0.71 -9.80 -0.33
N ASN A 246 0.23 -10.38 0.42
CA ASN A 246 1.24 -11.32 -0.01
C ASN A 246 0.76 -12.77 -0.26
N THR A 247 -0.55 -13.02 -0.33
CA THR A 247 -1.08 -14.40 -0.37
C THR A 247 -1.66 -14.78 -1.73
N GLN A 248 -1.28 -15.96 -2.23
CA GLN A 248 -1.98 -16.58 -3.36
C GLN A 248 -3.39 -16.99 -2.95
N HIS A 249 -4.26 -17.12 -3.96
CA HIS A 249 -5.68 -17.49 -3.83
C HIS A 249 -5.89 -18.58 -2.77
N THR A 250 -6.73 -18.30 -1.78
CA THR A 250 -7.43 -19.34 -1.01
C THR A 250 -8.59 -19.85 -1.87
N GLU A 251 -8.69 -21.17 -2.03
CA GLU A 251 -9.87 -21.86 -2.60
C GLU A 251 -11.05 -21.82 -1.64
#